data_AF-A0A067DUC3-F1
#
_entry.id   AF-A0A067DUC3-F1
#
_cell.length_a   1.000
_cell.length_b   1.000
_cell.length_c   1.000
_cell.angle_alpha   90.00
_cell.angle_beta   90.00
_cell.angle_gamma   90.00
#
_symmetry.space_group_name_H-M   'P 1'
#
loop_
_entity.id
_entity.type
_entity.pdbx_description
1 polymer ?
#
loop_
_entity_poly.entity_id
_entity_poly.type
_entity_poly.pdbx_seq_one_letter_code
_entity_poly.pdbx_strand_id
1 'polypeptide(L)'
;MYMLILYKFSEIRVQLVPKLSRCIYNGRLEIWPSKDWELESIHEFEVLEMIREHISTVIGLRANCSVTDSWATTEIQRLRLGRVYVASILYGYFLKSASLRYYLEECLASAHQDLHLTHRNSLQFPEAWSYGLKQNQVVGCVNNTQSISLGRGTNGHELKQENLKCYVMGFDPETLQRCAKLRSREAVNLVEKHSCALFGDGQTGLLDTDEVILTSFSSLKRLVLEAIAFGSFLWDAEEYADAVYKLKEN
;
A
#
# COMPACT_ATOMS: atom_id res chain seq x y z
N MET A 1 -13.19 -4.97 -9.84
CA MET A 1 -11.97 -4.32 -9.29
C MET A 1 -12.15 -2.81 -9.15
N TYR A 2 -12.20 -2.00 -10.22
CA TYR A 2 -12.27 -0.53 -10.10
C TYR A 2 -13.41 -0.02 -9.18
N MET A 3 -14.62 -0.59 -9.30
CA MET A 3 -15.74 -0.24 -8.42
C MET A 3 -15.50 -0.56 -6.93
N LEU A 4 -14.73 -1.61 -6.62
CA LEU A 4 -14.35 -1.93 -5.24
C LEU A 4 -13.39 -0.88 -4.68
N ILE A 5 -12.46 -0.41 -5.50
CA ILE A 5 -11.55 0.68 -5.14
C ILE A 5 -12.34 1.96 -4.89
N LEU A 6 -13.27 2.33 -5.78
CA LEU A 6 -14.15 3.49 -5.59
C LEU A 6 -14.98 3.38 -4.30
N TYR A 7 -15.50 2.20 -4.02
CA TYR A 7 -16.22 1.93 -2.78
C TYR A 7 -15.33 2.15 -1.55
N LYS A 8 -14.08 1.67 -1.56
CA LYS A 8 -13.10 1.90 -0.48
C LYS A 8 -12.79 3.37 -0.26
N PHE A 9 -12.59 4.14 -1.34
CA PHE A 9 -12.43 5.59 -1.27
C PHE A 9 -13.68 6.29 -0.68
N SER A 10 -14.87 5.81 -1.02
CA SER A 10 -16.12 6.29 -0.43
C SER A 10 -16.23 5.97 1.07
N GLU A 11 -15.79 4.79 1.53
CA GLU A 11 -15.78 4.41 2.95
C GLU A 11 -14.94 5.38 3.79
N ILE A 12 -13.76 5.77 3.27
CA ILE A 12 -12.86 6.73 3.94
C ILE A 12 -13.24 8.20 3.68
N ARG A 13 -14.34 8.46 2.97
CA ARG A 13 -14.86 9.81 2.64
C ARG A 13 -13.85 10.67 1.87
N VAL A 14 -13.06 10.04 1.01
CA VAL A 14 -12.12 10.70 0.11
C VAL A 14 -12.58 10.51 -1.34
N GLN A 15 -12.79 11.61 -2.05
CA GLN A 15 -13.08 11.54 -3.49
C GLN A 15 -11.77 11.45 -4.26
N LEU A 16 -11.72 10.57 -5.27
CA LEU A 16 -10.58 10.53 -6.19
C LEU A 16 -10.39 11.87 -6.89
N VAL A 17 -9.13 12.23 -7.12
CA VAL A 17 -8.80 13.46 -7.86
C VAL A 17 -9.37 13.34 -9.28
N PRO A 18 -10.17 14.33 -9.73
CA PRO A 18 -10.67 14.32 -11.10
C PRO A 18 -9.52 14.61 -12.09
N LYS A 19 -9.80 14.53 -13.39
CA LYS A 19 -8.81 14.89 -14.43
C LYS A 19 -8.09 16.19 -14.08
N LEU A 20 -6.76 16.21 -14.22
CA LEU A 20 -5.95 17.35 -13.76
C LEU A 20 -6.38 18.70 -14.36
N SER A 21 -6.88 18.70 -15.60
CA SER A 21 -7.41 19.91 -16.24
C SER A 21 -8.57 20.57 -15.48
N ARG A 22 -9.32 19.80 -14.67
CA ARG A 22 -10.39 20.31 -13.80
C ARG A 22 -9.87 20.83 -12.45
N CYS A 23 -8.60 20.59 -12.14
CA CYS A 23 -7.94 21.01 -10.91
C CYS A 23 -6.95 22.18 -11.14
N ILE A 24 -6.80 22.65 -12.39
CA ILE A 24 -5.95 23.78 -12.71
C ILE A 24 -6.78 25.06 -12.60
N TYR A 25 -6.40 25.93 -11.67
CA TYR A 25 -7.01 27.23 -11.43
C TYR A 25 -5.94 28.31 -11.64
N ASN A 26 -6.22 29.28 -12.52
CA ASN A 26 -5.27 30.35 -12.85
C ASN A 26 -3.87 29.84 -13.26
N GLY A 27 -3.80 28.72 -13.97
CA GLY A 27 -2.54 28.10 -14.40
C GLY A 27 -1.79 27.33 -13.31
N ARG A 28 -2.36 27.21 -12.10
CA ARG A 28 -1.80 26.42 -10.99
C ARG A 28 -2.68 25.21 -10.68
N LEU A 29 -2.08 24.03 -10.60
CA LEU A 29 -2.73 22.82 -10.09
C LEU A 29 -2.92 22.95 -8.58
N GLU A 30 -4.18 22.91 -8.15
CA GLU A 30 -4.55 22.98 -6.74
C GLU A 30 -5.60 21.91 -6.43
N ILE A 31 -5.28 21.01 -5.51
CA ILE A 31 -6.14 19.88 -5.15
C ILE A 31 -6.60 20.06 -3.70
N TRP A 32 -7.87 20.46 -3.57
CA TRP A 32 -8.52 20.75 -2.30
C TRP A 32 -9.75 19.84 -2.10
N PRO A 33 -10.01 19.36 -0.87
CA PRO A 33 -9.17 19.43 0.33
C PRO A 33 -8.00 18.41 0.32
N SER A 34 -7.01 18.60 1.19
CA SER A 34 -5.78 17.77 1.25
C SER A 34 -6.01 16.33 1.73
N LYS A 35 -7.03 16.07 2.55
CA LYS A 35 -7.41 14.70 2.99
C LYS A 35 -6.26 13.86 3.56
N ASP A 36 -5.20 14.50 4.05
CA ASP A 36 -4.00 13.84 4.54
C ASP A 36 -4.34 12.83 5.65
N TRP A 37 -5.17 13.25 6.62
CA TRP A 37 -5.56 12.40 7.73
C TRP A 37 -6.33 11.16 7.28
N GLU A 38 -7.35 11.33 6.44
CA GLU A 38 -8.16 10.20 5.96
C GLU A 38 -7.32 9.20 5.16
N LEU A 39 -6.40 9.68 4.33
CA LEU A 39 -5.50 8.84 3.54
C LEU A 39 -4.40 8.18 4.38
N GLU A 40 -3.90 8.84 5.42
CA GLU A 40 -2.91 8.25 6.34
C GLU A 40 -3.58 7.22 7.28
N SER A 41 -4.82 7.46 7.71
CA SER A 41 -5.52 6.62 8.72
C SER A 41 -5.82 5.18 8.30
N ILE A 42 -5.69 4.85 7.01
CA ILE A 42 -5.89 3.47 6.50
C ILE A 42 -4.65 2.58 6.72
N HIS A 43 -3.53 3.16 7.16
CA HIS A 43 -2.24 2.50 7.29
C HIS A 43 -1.83 2.38 8.76
N GLU A 44 -1.18 1.27 9.10
CA GLU A 44 -0.56 1.09 10.42
C GLU A 44 0.69 1.97 10.57
N PHE A 45 1.15 2.13 11.82
CA PHE A 45 2.20 3.08 12.17
C PHE A 45 3.51 2.81 11.41
N GLU A 46 3.92 1.54 11.34
CA GLU A 46 5.14 1.08 10.67
C GLU A 46 5.09 1.38 9.16
N VAL A 47 3.90 1.21 8.55
CA VAL A 47 3.67 1.52 7.13
C VAL A 47 3.70 3.04 6.90
N LEU A 48 3.15 3.83 7.83
CA LEU A 48 3.14 5.28 7.74
C LEU A 48 4.54 5.91 7.76
N GLU A 49 5.47 5.35 8.52
CA GLU A 49 6.88 5.80 8.49
C GLU A 49 7.46 5.66 7.08
N MET A 50 7.26 4.49 6.45
CA MET A 50 7.72 4.22 5.09
C MET A 50 7.04 5.14 4.05
N ILE A 51 5.73 5.39 4.20
CA ILE A 51 4.98 6.31 3.33
C ILE A 51 5.55 7.74 3.41
N ARG A 52 5.85 8.24 4.62
CA ARG A 52 6.40 9.59 4.81
C ARG A 52 7.78 9.74 4.18
N GLU A 53 8.61 8.70 4.24
CA GLU A 53 9.89 8.66 3.54
C GLU A 53 9.70 8.69 2.02
N HIS A 54 8.80 7.86 1.47
CA HIS A 54 8.49 7.85 0.05
C HIS A 54 7.98 9.21 -0.46
N ILE A 55 7.04 9.83 0.26
CA ILE A 55 6.53 11.19 -0.03
C ILE A 55 7.69 12.19 -0.08
N SER A 56 8.58 12.15 0.92
CA SER A 56 9.71 13.06 0.98
C SER A 56 10.68 12.86 -0.19
N THR A 57 10.92 11.61 -0.59
CA THR A 57 11.80 11.26 -1.71
C THR A 57 11.20 11.65 -3.07
N VAL A 58 9.92 11.37 -3.32
CA VAL A 58 9.33 11.58 -4.65
C VAL A 58 8.93 13.02 -4.93
N ILE A 59 8.54 13.77 -3.88
CA ILE A 59 8.12 15.17 -3.99
C ILE A 59 9.31 16.12 -3.72
N GLY A 60 10.34 15.66 -3.00
CA GLY A 60 11.46 16.50 -2.56
C GLY A 60 11.11 17.41 -1.37
N LEU A 61 9.96 17.18 -0.72
CA LEU A 61 9.58 17.87 0.50
C LEU A 61 10.33 17.26 1.69
N ARG A 62 10.96 18.09 2.54
CA ARG A 62 11.62 17.58 3.75
C ARG A 62 10.56 17.15 4.77
N ALA A 63 10.81 16.07 5.52
CA ALA A 63 9.89 15.55 6.54
C ALA A 63 9.46 16.58 7.62
N ASN A 64 10.25 17.65 7.83
CA ASN A 64 10.00 18.70 8.83
C ASN A 64 9.54 20.03 8.20
N CYS A 65 8.91 19.99 7.02
CA CYS A 65 8.43 21.21 6.35
C CYS A 65 7.33 21.90 7.15
N SER A 66 7.45 23.21 7.29
CA SER A 66 6.45 24.05 7.93
C SER A 66 5.17 24.10 7.09
N VAL A 67 4.06 24.56 7.69
CA VAL A 67 2.82 24.82 6.93
C VAL A 67 3.14 25.72 5.75
N THR A 68 3.90 26.80 5.93
CA THR A 68 4.28 27.71 4.84
C THR A 68 5.04 27.02 3.70
N ASP A 69 5.89 26.04 3.99
CA ASP A 69 6.61 25.26 2.97
C ASP A 69 5.66 24.35 2.17
N SER A 70 4.61 23.82 2.81
CA SER A 70 3.63 22.96 2.12
C SER A 70 2.78 23.71 1.07
N TRP A 71 2.59 25.02 1.25
CA TRP A 71 1.87 25.89 0.31
C TRP A 71 2.79 26.55 -0.71
N ALA A 72 4.12 26.40 -0.55
CA ALA A 72 5.09 26.97 -1.45
C ALA A 72 4.86 26.48 -2.88
N THR A 73 4.94 27.41 -3.81
CA THR A 73 4.78 27.12 -5.22
C THR A 73 5.99 26.37 -5.74
N THR A 74 5.74 25.31 -6.50
CA THR A 74 6.77 24.50 -7.16
C THR A 74 6.32 24.15 -8.57
N GLU A 75 7.26 23.69 -9.39
CA GLU A 75 7.02 23.31 -10.78
C GLU A 75 7.33 21.83 -10.97
N ILE A 76 6.49 21.15 -11.74
CA ILE A 76 6.72 19.76 -12.12
C ILE A 76 6.25 19.51 -13.54
N GLN A 77 7.07 18.80 -14.31
CA GLN A 77 6.65 18.27 -15.61
C GLN A 77 5.47 17.31 -15.46
N ARG A 78 4.44 17.47 -16.28
CA ARG A 78 3.24 16.60 -16.27
C ARG A 78 3.60 15.13 -16.44
N LEU A 79 4.54 14.82 -17.32
CA LEU A 79 5.07 13.47 -17.52
C LEU A 79 5.70 12.92 -16.25
N ARG A 80 6.52 13.73 -15.57
CA ARG A 80 7.16 13.36 -14.31
C ARG A 80 6.12 13.12 -13.22
N LEU A 81 5.10 13.97 -13.11
CA LEU A 81 4.02 13.81 -12.14
C LEU A 81 3.24 12.51 -12.37
N GLY A 82 2.94 12.17 -13.63
CA GLY A 82 2.31 10.89 -13.99
C GLY A 82 3.16 9.69 -13.59
N ARG A 83 4.48 9.74 -13.85
CA ARG A 83 5.42 8.68 -13.42
C ARG A 83 5.46 8.52 -11.90
N VAL A 84 5.51 9.64 -11.16
CA VAL A 84 5.47 9.63 -9.69
C VAL A 84 4.16 9.02 -9.17
N TYR A 85 3.03 9.34 -9.80
CA TYR A 85 1.73 8.80 -9.42
C TYR A 85 1.66 7.28 -9.63
N VAL A 86 2.06 6.78 -10.80
CA VAL A 86 2.11 5.33 -11.08
C VAL A 86 3.08 4.62 -10.14
N ALA A 87 4.28 5.17 -9.95
CA ALA A 87 5.25 4.59 -9.01
C ALA A 87 4.69 4.53 -7.58
N SER A 88 3.91 5.52 -7.17
CA SER A 88 3.27 5.57 -5.85
C SER A 88 2.10 4.58 -5.72
N ILE A 89 1.37 4.28 -6.80
CA ILE A 89 0.40 3.17 -6.83
C ILE A 89 1.12 1.84 -6.60
N LEU A 90 2.19 1.58 -7.35
CA LEU A 90 2.97 0.35 -7.21
C LEU A 90 3.58 0.24 -5.81
N TYR A 91 4.03 1.36 -5.23
CA TYR A 91 4.53 1.41 -3.87
C TYR A 91 3.47 1.07 -2.83
N GLY A 92 2.26 1.63 -2.93
CA GLY A 92 1.16 1.29 -2.03
C GLY A 92 0.72 -0.17 -2.13
N TYR A 93 0.69 -0.71 -3.35
CA TYR A 93 0.45 -2.13 -3.61
C TYR A 93 1.55 -3.01 -2.97
N PHE A 94 2.81 -2.64 -3.16
CA PHE A 94 3.97 -3.31 -2.57
C PHE A 94 3.90 -3.31 -1.03
N LEU A 95 3.65 -2.16 -0.42
CA LEU A 95 3.56 -2.03 1.04
C LEU A 95 2.47 -2.94 1.62
N LYS A 96 1.31 -3.00 0.96
CA LYS A 96 0.21 -3.89 1.36
C LYS A 96 0.60 -5.36 1.27
N SER A 97 1.28 -5.75 0.19
CA SER A 97 1.78 -7.12 0.02
C SER A 97 2.84 -7.48 1.06
N ALA A 98 3.79 -6.57 1.32
CA ALA A 98 4.90 -6.80 2.23
C ALA A 98 4.45 -6.81 3.69
N SER A 99 3.55 -5.92 4.09
CA SER A 99 3.01 -5.88 5.45
C SER A 99 2.22 -7.14 5.77
N LEU A 100 1.36 -7.60 4.85
CA LEU A 100 0.61 -8.84 5.07
C LEU A 100 1.55 -10.03 5.20
N ARG A 101 2.58 -10.11 4.36
CA ARG A 101 3.60 -11.16 4.47
C ARG A 101 4.32 -11.13 5.82
N TYR A 102 4.74 -9.95 6.26
CA TYR A 102 5.38 -9.74 7.55
C TYR A 102 4.51 -10.24 8.71
N TYR A 103 3.26 -9.80 8.79
CA TYR A 103 2.35 -10.22 9.88
C TYR A 103 2.03 -11.72 9.84
N LEU A 104 1.93 -12.32 8.66
CA LEU A 104 1.75 -13.77 8.54
C LEU A 104 2.96 -14.53 9.07
N GLU A 105 4.17 -14.09 8.74
CA GLU A 105 5.41 -14.71 9.24
C GLU A 105 5.56 -14.53 10.76
N GLU A 106 5.22 -13.35 11.29
CA GLU A 106 5.21 -13.07 12.73
C GLU A 106 4.20 -13.96 13.48
N CYS A 107 2.98 -14.10 12.95
CA CYS A 107 1.93 -14.97 13.50
C CYS A 107 2.32 -16.46 13.46
N LEU A 108 3.01 -16.91 12.41
CA LEU A 108 3.52 -18.27 12.35
C LEU A 108 4.65 -18.50 13.35
N ALA A 109 5.56 -17.53 13.52
CA ALA A 109 6.64 -17.60 14.48
C ALA A 109 6.13 -17.66 15.93
N SER A 110 5.12 -16.85 16.28
CA SER A 110 4.50 -16.86 17.61
C SER A 110 3.73 -18.16 17.89
N ALA A 111 2.99 -18.70 16.91
CA ALA A 111 2.31 -19.98 17.03
C ALA A 111 3.28 -21.15 17.31
N HIS A 112 4.48 -21.13 16.72
CA HIS A 112 5.51 -22.14 16.98
C HIS A 112 6.16 -21.99 18.36
N GLN A 113 6.20 -20.77 18.92
CA GLN A 113 6.70 -20.52 20.27
C GLN A 113 5.68 -20.99 21.33
N ASP A 114 4.38 -20.79 21.11
CA ASP A 114 3.31 -21.24 22.02
C ASP A 114 3.15 -22.77 22.06
N LEU A 115 3.41 -23.47 20.94
CA LEU A 115 3.46 -24.93 20.90
C LEU A 115 4.55 -25.51 21.82
N HIS A 116 5.59 -24.74 22.13
CA HIS A 116 6.69 -25.16 23.00
C HIS A 116 6.45 -24.85 24.49
N LEU A 117 5.39 -24.09 24.83
CA LEU A 117 5.11 -23.56 26.17
C LEU A 117 3.67 -23.85 26.64
N THR A 118 3.29 -25.12 26.65
CA THR A 118 2.10 -25.66 27.34
C THR A 118 0.75 -25.51 26.62
N HIS A 119 0.22 -26.67 26.24
CA HIS A 119 -1.18 -27.07 26.26
C HIS A 119 -2.03 -26.33 27.32
N ARG A 120 -2.59 -25.16 27.00
CA ARG A 120 -3.88 -24.67 27.54
C ARG A 120 -4.35 -23.36 26.87
N ASN A 121 -5.55 -23.48 26.31
CA ASN A 121 -6.60 -22.46 26.17
C ASN A 121 -6.54 -21.48 24.98
N SER A 122 -7.44 -21.76 24.04
CA SER A 122 -8.25 -20.84 23.24
C SER A 122 -7.53 -19.70 22.51
N LEU A 123 -7.28 -19.94 21.22
CA LEU A 123 -7.04 -18.94 20.19
C LEU A 123 -8.01 -17.75 20.35
N GLN A 124 -7.49 -16.58 20.72
CA GLN A 124 -8.16 -15.30 20.48
C GLN A 124 -7.37 -14.59 19.37
N PHE A 125 -7.86 -14.77 18.14
CA PHE A 125 -7.51 -13.88 17.05
C PHE A 125 -7.88 -12.44 17.46
N PRO A 126 -7.01 -11.44 17.28
CA PRO A 126 -7.41 -10.05 17.42
C PRO A 126 -8.58 -9.77 16.48
N GLU A 127 -9.74 -9.41 17.04
CA GLU A 127 -11.02 -9.16 16.34
C GLU A 127 -10.97 -8.00 15.32
N ALA A 128 -9.81 -7.38 15.12
CA ALA A 128 -9.62 -6.24 14.22
C ALA A 128 -9.71 -6.58 12.72
N TRP A 129 -9.60 -7.85 12.33
CA TRP A 129 -9.64 -8.27 10.92
C TRP A 129 -10.97 -8.93 10.56
N SER A 130 -12.06 -8.16 10.71
CA SER A 130 -13.40 -8.56 10.27
C SER A 130 -13.81 -7.84 8.99
N TYR A 131 -13.09 -8.09 7.88
CA TYR A 131 -13.63 -7.86 6.54
C TYR A 131 -13.25 -9.02 5.63
N GLY A 132 -14.14 -10.01 5.52
CA GLY A 132 -14.23 -10.87 4.33
C GLY A 132 -13.80 -12.34 4.43
N LEU A 133 -13.22 -12.83 5.53
CA LEU A 133 -12.86 -14.26 5.62
C LEU A 133 -13.96 -15.08 6.32
N LYS A 134 -14.95 -15.54 5.55
CA LYS A 134 -15.73 -16.73 5.94
C LYS A 134 -15.02 -17.95 5.38
N GLN A 135 -14.24 -18.66 6.19
CA GLN A 135 -13.67 -19.94 5.78
C GLN A 135 -14.01 -21.03 6.79
N ASN A 136 -14.75 -22.02 6.27
CA ASN A 136 -15.26 -23.18 6.97
C ASN A 136 -14.11 -24.03 7.54
N GLN A 137 -14.20 -24.32 8.84
CA GLN A 137 -13.36 -25.30 9.52
C GLN A 137 -13.58 -26.70 8.96
N VAL A 138 -12.49 -27.35 8.51
CA VAL A 138 -12.28 -28.80 8.70
C VAL A 138 -10.77 -29.01 8.90
N VAL A 139 -10.34 -29.09 10.17
CA VAL A 139 -8.98 -29.52 10.55
C VAL A 139 -9.04 -31.01 10.87
N GLY A 140 -8.43 -31.83 10.02
CA GLY A 140 -8.13 -33.23 10.32
C GLY A 140 -6.69 -33.35 10.80
N CYS A 141 -6.49 -33.47 12.11
CA CYS A 141 -5.18 -33.81 12.68
C CYS A 141 -4.96 -35.32 12.60
N VAL A 142 -3.80 -35.73 12.07
CA VAL A 142 -3.23 -37.07 12.27
C VAL A 142 -1.81 -36.89 12.80
N ASN A 143 -1.56 -37.38 14.02
CA ASN A 143 -0.28 -37.30 14.72
C ASN A 143 0.57 -38.57 14.48
N ASN A 144 1.89 -38.41 14.39
CA ASN A 144 2.96 -39.34 14.81
C ASN A 144 4.32 -38.75 14.34
N THR A 145 5.49 -38.82 15.00
CA THR A 145 5.99 -39.26 16.31
C THR A 145 7.47 -38.78 16.40
N GLN A 146 7.92 -38.37 17.60
CA GLN A 146 9.31 -38.32 18.11
C GLN A 146 10.37 -37.37 17.51
N SER A 147 10.83 -36.40 18.34
CA SER A 147 12.26 -36.07 18.43
C SER A 147 12.65 -35.47 19.80
N ILE A 148 13.43 -36.28 20.52
CA ILE A 148 14.47 -36.04 21.54
C ILE A 148 14.73 -34.57 21.95
N SER A 149 14.56 -34.31 23.25
CA SER A 149 14.96 -33.09 23.96
C SER A 149 16.45 -33.09 24.33
N LEU A 150 17.17 -32.00 24.05
CA LEU A 150 18.39 -31.64 24.78
C LEU A 150 18.63 -30.12 24.77
N GLY A 151 18.83 -29.55 25.96
CA GLY A 151 19.65 -28.34 26.14
C GLY A 151 18.91 -27.00 26.27
N ARG A 152 18.38 -26.73 27.47
CA ARG A 152 18.00 -25.38 27.91
C ARG A 152 19.26 -24.54 28.16
N GLY A 153 19.48 -23.53 27.32
CA GLY A 153 20.44 -22.45 27.54
C GLY A 153 19.70 -21.12 27.55
N THR A 154 19.46 -20.59 28.75
CA THR A 154 18.88 -19.27 28.98
C THR A 154 19.88 -18.19 28.57
N ASN A 155 19.57 -17.40 27.55
CA ASN A 155 20.11 -16.05 27.36
C ASN A 155 18.95 -15.16 26.93
N GLY A 156 18.75 -14.07 27.67
CA GLY A 156 17.73 -13.08 27.38
C GLY A 156 17.99 -12.43 26.03
N HIS A 157 17.28 -12.90 25.01
CA HIS A 157 16.99 -12.08 23.86
C HIS A 157 15.75 -11.28 24.21
N GLU A 158 15.92 -9.99 24.54
CA GLU A 158 14.97 -9.01 24.06
C GLU A 158 14.92 -9.19 22.54
N LEU A 159 13.98 -10.02 22.08
CA LEU A 159 13.64 -10.16 20.67
C LEU A 159 13.16 -8.77 20.24
N LYS A 160 14.10 -7.97 19.71
CA LYS A 160 13.80 -6.77 18.96
C LYS A 160 12.80 -7.20 17.89
N GLN A 161 11.53 -6.85 18.08
CA GLN A 161 10.52 -6.98 17.05
C GLN A 161 11.09 -6.28 15.82
N GLU A 162 11.42 -7.04 14.78
CA GLU A 162 12.04 -6.48 13.58
C GLU A 162 10.99 -5.57 12.94
N ASN A 163 11.14 -4.25 13.02
CA ASN A 163 10.21 -3.32 12.39
C ASN A 163 10.04 -3.69 10.90
N LEU A 164 8.81 -3.62 10.37
CA LEU A 164 8.45 -3.87 8.97
C LEU A 164 9.45 -3.28 7.97
N LYS A 165 10.01 -2.09 8.28
CA LYS A 165 11.05 -1.47 7.44
C LYS A 165 12.33 -2.32 7.34
N CYS A 166 12.83 -2.86 8.45
CA CYS A 166 14.00 -3.76 8.46
C CYS A 166 13.70 -5.05 7.69
N TYR A 167 12.50 -5.60 7.87
CA TYR A 167 12.03 -6.79 7.15
C TYR A 167 12.06 -6.58 5.63
N VAL A 168 11.48 -5.47 5.16
CA VAL A 168 11.48 -5.10 3.74
C VAL A 168 12.90 -4.88 3.20
N MET A 169 13.78 -4.23 3.97
CA MET A 169 15.17 -4.01 3.58
C MET A 169 15.99 -5.31 3.48
N GLY A 170 15.52 -6.38 4.13
CA GLY A 170 16.11 -7.72 4.05
C GLY A 170 15.67 -8.54 2.83
N PHE A 171 14.76 -8.04 1.99
CA PHE A 171 14.29 -8.78 0.82
C PHE A 171 15.40 -9.01 -0.20
N ASP A 172 15.47 -10.25 -0.69
CA ASP A 172 16.15 -10.53 -1.94
C ASP A 172 15.40 -9.88 -3.13
N PRO A 173 16.07 -9.62 -4.26
CA PRO A 173 15.45 -8.98 -5.42
C PRO A 173 14.21 -9.71 -5.95
N GLU A 174 14.14 -11.03 -5.86
CA GLU A 174 12.98 -11.79 -6.33
C GLU A 174 11.79 -11.59 -5.40
N THR A 175 12.00 -11.64 -4.08
CA THR A 175 10.93 -11.40 -3.09
C THR A 175 10.40 -9.97 -3.18
N LEU A 176 11.28 -8.99 -3.37
CA LEU A 176 10.87 -7.60 -3.60
C LEU A 176 10.02 -7.48 -4.87
N GLN A 177 10.47 -8.11 -5.97
CA GLN A 177 9.73 -8.11 -7.23
C GLN A 177 8.36 -8.80 -7.09
N ARG A 178 8.28 -9.93 -6.38
CA ARG A 178 7.01 -10.63 -6.14
C ARG A 178 6.02 -9.75 -5.38
N CYS A 179 6.47 -9.01 -4.37
CA CYS A 179 5.59 -8.09 -3.60
C CYS A 179 5.17 -6.86 -4.42
N ALA A 180 6.03 -6.37 -5.33
CA ALA A 180 5.75 -5.18 -6.12
C ALA A 180 4.97 -5.45 -7.43
N LYS A 181 4.95 -6.71 -7.90
CA LYS A 181 4.30 -7.08 -9.16
C LYS A 181 2.78 -7.19 -9.01
N LEU A 182 2.06 -6.46 -9.87
CA LEU A 182 0.61 -6.65 -10.06
C LEU A 182 0.35 -8.06 -10.61
N ARG A 183 -0.57 -8.81 -9.99
CA ARG A 183 -0.72 -10.25 -10.27
C ARG A 183 -1.51 -10.54 -11.54
N SER A 184 -2.41 -9.64 -11.91
CA SER A 184 -3.33 -9.82 -13.03
C SER A 184 -3.13 -8.79 -14.13
N ARG A 185 -3.39 -9.20 -15.37
CA ARG A 185 -3.43 -8.31 -16.53
C ARG A 185 -4.51 -7.23 -16.36
N GLU A 186 -5.60 -7.57 -15.67
CA GLU A 186 -6.69 -6.66 -15.33
C GLU A 186 -6.22 -5.52 -14.42
N ALA A 187 -5.39 -5.80 -13.41
CA ALA A 187 -4.81 -4.77 -12.55
C ALA A 187 -3.87 -3.83 -13.31
N VAL A 188 -3.01 -4.37 -14.18
CA VAL A 188 -2.12 -3.55 -15.04
C VAL A 188 -2.92 -2.61 -15.91
N ASN A 189 -3.92 -3.13 -16.63
CA ASN A 189 -4.80 -2.35 -17.51
C ASN A 189 -5.59 -1.29 -16.73
N LEU A 190 -5.98 -1.60 -15.48
CA LEU A 190 -6.69 -0.66 -14.61
C LEU A 190 -5.80 0.51 -14.22
N VAL A 191 -4.54 0.26 -13.80
CA VAL A 191 -3.58 1.33 -13.46
C VAL A 191 -3.27 2.18 -14.68
N GLU A 192 -3.07 1.57 -15.84
CA GLU A 192 -2.84 2.28 -17.11
C GLU A 192 -4.02 3.19 -17.45
N LYS A 193 -5.25 2.65 -17.50
CA LYS A 193 -6.45 3.44 -17.82
C LYS A 193 -6.73 4.54 -16.82
N HIS A 194 -6.57 4.28 -15.53
CA HIS A 194 -6.75 5.29 -14.48
C HIS A 194 -5.74 6.43 -14.62
N SER A 195 -4.47 6.09 -14.85
CA SER A 195 -3.39 7.07 -15.04
C SER A 195 -3.59 7.87 -16.33
N CYS A 196 -3.93 7.23 -17.44
CA CYS A 196 -4.29 7.90 -18.69
C CYS A 196 -5.51 8.83 -18.52
N ALA A 197 -6.52 8.42 -17.76
CA ALA A 197 -7.68 9.26 -17.50
C ALA A 197 -7.33 10.51 -16.67
N LEU A 198 -6.42 10.39 -15.71
CA LEU A 198 -6.00 11.48 -14.82
C LEU A 198 -5.05 12.47 -15.52
N PHE A 199 -4.06 11.96 -16.26
CA PHE A 199 -2.97 12.73 -16.85
C PHE A 199 -3.07 12.94 -18.36
N GLY A 200 -3.95 12.25 -19.08
CA GLY A 200 -4.09 12.39 -20.53
C GLY A 200 -4.58 13.77 -20.96
N ASP A 201 -4.32 14.11 -22.23
CA ASP A 201 -4.69 15.38 -22.89
C ASP A 201 -6.18 15.49 -23.24
N GLY A 202 -6.97 14.43 -23.00
CA GLY A 202 -8.40 14.36 -23.29
C GLY A 202 -8.76 14.12 -24.76
N GLN A 203 -7.83 14.27 -25.72
CA GLN A 203 -8.06 13.99 -27.14
C GLN A 203 -7.57 12.58 -27.53
N THR A 204 -6.38 12.20 -27.05
CA THR A 204 -5.74 10.92 -27.40
C THR A 204 -5.64 10.00 -26.18
N GLY A 205 -5.73 10.56 -24.97
CA GLY A 205 -5.50 9.82 -23.72
C GLY A 205 -4.02 9.46 -23.50
N LEU A 206 -3.15 9.95 -24.39
CA LEU A 206 -1.71 9.82 -24.33
C LEU A 206 -1.10 11.08 -23.71
N LEU A 207 0.00 10.88 -23.02
CA LEU A 207 0.83 11.92 -22.43
C LEU A 207 1.88 12.35 -23.47
N ASP A 208 1.49 13.12 -24.48
CA ASP A 208 2.39 13.48 -25.59
C ASP A 208 3.09 14.85 -25.39
N THR A 209 2.56 15.69 -24.51
CA THR A 209 3.12 17.03 -24.24
C THR A 209 3.74 17.11 -22.85
N ASP A 210 5.05 17.40 -22.80
CA ASP A 210 5.80 17.64 -21.56
C ASP A 210 5.55 19.07 -21.03
N GLU A 211 4.30 19.33 -20.65
CA GLU A 211 3.85 20.59 -20.04
C GLU A 211 4.42 20.74 -18.63
N VAL A 212 4.96 21.92 -18.31
CA VAL A 212 5.32 22.28 -16.93
C VAL A 212 4.08 22.75 -16.19
N ILE A 213 3.76 22.10 -15.08
CA ILE A 213 2.63 22.41 -14.21
C ILE A 213 3.15 23.16 -12.98
N LEU A 214 2.60 24.34 -12.74
CA LEU A 214 2.76 25.07 -11.48
C LEU A 214 1.86 24.44 -10.43
N THR A 215 2.35 24.15 -9.23
CA THR A 215 1.59 23.44 -8.19
C THR A 215 2.05 23.83 -6.77
N SER A 216 1.51 23.18 -5.75
CA SER A 216 1.93 23.25 -4.35
C SER A 216 2.40 21.89 -3.85
N PHE A 217 3.28 21.88 -2.85
CA PHE A 217 3.68 20.64 -2.19
C PHE A 217 2.50 19.90 -1.55
N SER A 218 1.50 20.64 -1.05
CA SER A 218 0.25 20.07 -0.53
C SER A 218 -0.53 19.31 -1.62
N SER A 219 -0.67 19.87 -2.82
CA SER A 219 -1.33 19.19 -3.95
C SER A 219 -0.56 17.95 -4.41
N LEU A 220 0.77 18.02 -4.42
CA LEU A 220 1.62 16.87 -4.71
C LEU A 220 1.47 15.77 -3.65
N LYS A 221 1.48 16.14 -2.36
CA LYS A 221 1.28 15.21 -1.25
C LYS A 221 -0.08 14.52 -1.35
N ARG A 222 -1.15 15.28 -1.62
CA ARG A 222 -2.51 14.76 -1.84
C ARG A 222 -2.57 13.70 -2.94
N LEU A 223 -1.90 13.94 -4.08
CA LEU A 223 -1.83 12.99 -5.20
C LEU A 223 -1.07 11.73 -4.83
N VAL A 224 0.07 11.87 -4.17
CA VAL A 224 0.92 10.73 -3.78
C VAL A 224 0.22 9.87 -2.74
N LEU A 225 -0.40 10.46 -1.72
CA LEU A 225 -1.20 9.73 -0.73
C LEU A 225 -2.39 9.01 -1.38
N GLU A 226 -3.07 9.64 -2.34
CA GLU A 226 -4.14 8.96 -3.09
C GLU A 226 -3.64 7.77 -3.87
N ALA A 227 -2.51 7.92 -4.57
CA ALA A 227 -1.89 6.86 -5.34
C ALA A 227 -1.53 5.66 -4.43
N ILE A 228 -0.94 5.91 -3.27
CA ILE A 228 -0.59 4.87 -2.29
C ILE A 228 -1.85 4.15 -1.80
N ALA A 229 -2.88 4.89 -1.40
CA ALA A 229 -4.16 4.32 -0.99
C ALA A 229 -4.80 3.50 -2.12
N PHE A 230 -4.76 4.01 -3.35
CA PHE A 230 -5.26 3.32 -4.54
C PHE A 230 -4.52 2.00 -4.78
N GLY A 231 -3.20 1.99 -4.64
CA GLY A 231 -2.37 0.77 -4.74
C GLY A 231 -2.71 -0.27 -3.68
N SER A 232 -2.88 0.16 -2.44
CA SER A 232 -3.29 -0.70 -1.32
C SER A 232 -4.68 -1.32 -1.58
N PHE A 233 -5.66 -0.51 -1.99
CA PHE A 233 -7.01 -1.00 -2.32
C PHE A 233 -7.03 -1.87 -3.58
N LEU A 234 -6.14 -1.62 -4.54
CA LEU A 234 -6.00 -2.45 -5.72
C LEU A 234 -5.55 -3.86 -5.35
N TRP A 235 -4.62 -4.00 -4.39
CA TRP A 235 -4.19 -5.30 -3.88
C TRP A 235 -5.38 -6.10 -3.31
N ASP A 236 -6.18 -5.48 -2.45
CA ASP A 236 -7.38 -6.12 -1.86
C ASP A 236 -8.43 -6.46 -2.92
N ALA A 237 -8.67 -5.54 -3.87
CA ALA A 237 -9.64 -5.72 -4.93
C ALA A 237 -9.24 -6.81 -5.93
N GLU A 238 -7.94 -6.97 -6.18
CA GLU A 238 -7.38 -8.03 -7.01
C GLU A 238 -7.51 -9.39 -6.31
N GLU A 239 -7.16 -9.48 -5.02
CA GLU A 239 -7.31 -10.70 -4.22
C GLU A 239 -8.77 -11.20 -4.25
N TYR A 240 -9.70 -10.29 -3.96
CA TYR A 240 -11.12 -10.62 -3.95
C TYR A 240 -11.64 -11.07 -5.33
N ALA A 241 -11.22 -10.39 -6.40
CA ALA A 241 -11.67 -10.72 -7.74
C ALA A 241 -11.08 -12.04 -8.23
N ASP A 242 -9.81 -12.33 -7.91
CA ASP A 242 -9.15 -13.56 -8.31
C ASP A 242 -9.81 -14.80 -7.66
N ALA A 243 -10.18 -14.69 -6.38
CA ALA A 243 -10.88 -15.74 -5.65
C ALA A 243 -12.23 -16.15 -6.29
N VAL A 244 -12.86 -15.26 -7.07
CA VAL A 244 -14.18 -15.50 -7.70
C VAL A 244 -14.05 -15.80 -9.20
N TYR A 245 -13.18 -15.09 -9.91
CA TYR A 245 -13.18 -15.06 -11.38
C TYR A 245 -11.95 -15.70 -12.03
N LYS A 246 -10.90 -16.06 -11.28
CA LYS A 246 -9.60 -16.55 -11.79
C LYS A 246 -9.01 -15.63 -12.85
N LEU A 247 -8.37 -14.56 -12.40
CA LEU A 247 -7.82 -13.53 -13.28
C LEU A 247 -6.65 -14.06 -14.12
N LYS A 248 -6.35 -13.39 -15.23
CA LYS A 248 -5.23 -13.79 -16.08
C LYS A 248 -3.93 -13.31 -15.47
N GLU A 249 -3.01 -14.24 -15.21
CA GLU A 249 -1.67 -13.91 -14.74
C GLU A 249 -0.98 -12.88 -15.65
N ASN A 250 -0.31 -11.94 -15.01
CA ASN A 250 0.52 -10.92 -15.64
C ASN A 250 1.98 -11.38 -15.79
#